data_AF-A0A385Q2E1-F1
#
_entry.id   AF-A0A385Q2E1-F1
#
_cell.length_a   1.000
_cell.length_b   1.000
_cell.length_c   1.000
_cell.angle_alpha   90.00
_cell.angle_beta   90.00
_cell.angle_gamma   90.00
#
_symmetry.space_group_name_H-M   'P 1'
#
loop_
_entity.id
_entity.type
_entity.pdbx_description
1 polymer ?
#
loop_
_entity_poly.entity_id
_entity_poly.type
_entity_poly.pdbx_seq_one_letter_code
_entity_poly.pdbx_strand_id
1 'polypeptide(L)'
;MDKTKYKNTHRDTHYDRLELAVPKGMKQMIKSMATDKGMSVNSYLIDLIRKDQEGIFNTMQIAEKNREKISGIKGNMHDGYDVIFNDGYKCHCRTKKDVRSAIISYLTEDCKSLTEDT
;
A
#
# COMPACT_ATOMS: atom_id res chain seq x y z
N MET A 1 19.92 26.66 22.88
CA MET A 1 19.36 25.28 23.00
C MET A 1 20.53 24.31 22.94
N ASP A 2 20.66 23.43 23.92
CA ASP A 2 21.69 22.38 23.91
C ASP A 2 21.51 21.48 22.66
N LYS A 3 22.57 21.34 21.85
CA LYS A 3 22.54 20.58 20.58
C LYS A 3 22.07 19.14 20.80
N THR A 4 22.34 18.58 21.97
CA THR A 4 21.92 17.23 22.37
C THR A 4 20.41 17.17 22.57
N LYS A 5 19.85 18.13 23.29
CA LYS A 5 18.40 18.22 23.55
C LYS A 5 17.62 18.40 22.25
N TYR A 6 18.11 19.25 21.34
CA TYR A 6 17.50 19.43 20.02
C TYR A 6 17.46 18.14 19.19
N LYS A 7 18.59 17.41 19.11
CA LYS A 7 18.67 16.14 18.37
C LYS A 7 17.72 15.07 18.93
N ASN A 8 17.61 14.99 20.25
CA ASN A 8 16.73 14.03 20.90
C ASN A 8 15.26 14.38 20.66
N THR A 9 14.86 15.63 20.89
CA THR A 9 13.48 16.07 20.64
C THR A 9 13.07 15.92 19.17
N HIS A 10 13.95 16.24 18.22
CA HIS A 10 13.68 16.03 16.81
C HIS A 10 13.52 14.54 16.46
N ARG A 11 14.39 13.68 17.01
CA ARG A 11 14.29 12.22 16.82
C ARG A 11 12.97 11.66 17.35
N ASP A 12 12.59 12.03 18.57
CA ASP A 12 11.40 11.48 19.24
C ASP A 12 10.09 11.97 18.62
N THR A 13 10.10 13.15 17.98
CA THR A 13 8.90 13.72 17.35
C THR A 13 8.67 13.25 15.92
N HIS A 14 9.71 12.80 15.21
CA HIS A 14 9.61 12.49 13.78
C HIS A 14 9.73 11.00 13.46
N TYR A 15 10.16 10.17 14.42
CA TYR A 15 10.43 8.75 14.19
C TYR A 15 9.98 7.88 15.35
N ASP A 16 9.15 6.88 15.04
CA ASP A 16 8.92 5.75 15.93
C ASP A 16 10.11 4.77 15.86
N ARG A 17 10.54 4.26 17.03
CA ARG A 17 11.62 3.27 17.12
C ARG A 17 11.06 1.88 17.35
N LEU A 18 11.54 0.94 16.54
CA LEU A 18 11.25 -0.48 16.69
C LEU A 18 12.54 -1.23 17.01
N GLU A 19 12.57 -1.92 18.15
CA GLU A 19 13.67 -2.82 18.51
C GLU A 19 13.26 -4.26 18.20
N LEU A 20 14.08 -4.95 17.40
CA LEU A 20 13.80 -6.29 16.89
C LEU A 20 14.87 -7.27 17.35
N ALA A 21 14.45 -8.35 18.01
CA ALA A 21 15.27 -9.52 18.25
C ALA A 21 15.12 -10.48 17.07
N VAL A 22 16.23 -10.84 16.42
CA VAL A 22 16.26 -11.81 15.33
C VAL A 22 17.18 -12.98 15.69
N PRO A 23 16.92 -14.20 15.18
CA PRO A 23 17.79 -15.35 15.40
C PRO A 23 19.25 -15.05 15.05
N LYS A 24 20.18 -15.74 15.74
CA LYS A 24 21.61 -15.63 15.45
C LYS A 24 21.88 -15.97 13.98
N GLY A 25 22.66 -15.13 13.31
CA GLY A 25 22.96 -15.24 11.87
C GLY A 25 22.00 -14.47 10.96
N MET A 26 20.72 -14.32 11.35
CA MET A 26 19.72 -13.67 10.50
C MET A 26 20.00 -12.17 10.29
N LYS A 27 20.61 -11.51 11.28
CA LYS A 27 21.06 -10.11 11.16
C LYS A 27 22.03 -9.90 9.99
N GLN A 28 22.95 -10.85 9.76
CA GLN A 28 23.90 -10.75 8.65
C GLN A 28 23.18 -10.97 7.31
N MET A 29 22.31 -11.97 7.25
CA MET A 29 21.52 -12.25 6.06
C MET A 29 20.66 -11.04 5.63
N ILE A 30 19.96 -10.40 6.58
CA ILE A 30 19.16 -9.18 6.30
C ILE A 30 20.04 -8.06 5.74
N LYS A 31 21.24 -7.87 6.31
CA LYS A 31 22.19 -6.85 5.83
C LYS A 31 22.67 -7.14 4.42
N SER A 32 23.02 -8.39 4.11
CA SER A 32 23.44 -8.79 2.76
C SER A 32 22.30 -8.54 1.76
N MET A 33 21.08 -9.02 2.04
CA MET A 33 19.92 -8.80 1.16
C MET A 33 19.62 -7.32 0.92
N ALA A 34 19.76 -6.47 1.95
CA ALA A 34 19.59 -5.04 1.80
C ALA A 34 20.70 -4.42 0.94
N THR A 35 21.95 -4.85 1.13
CA THR A 35 23.12 -4.39 0.38
C THR A 35 23.04 -4.78 -1.09
N ASP A 36 22.64 -6.02 -1.38
CA ASP A 36 22.45 -6.53 -2.75
C ASP A 36 21.39 -5.71 -3.50
N LYS A 37 20.43 -5.13 -2.78
CA LYS A 37 19.40 -4.23 -3.32
C LYS A 37 19.82 -2.74 -3.31
N GLY A 38 21.02 -2.42 -2.84
CA GLY A 38 21.50 -1.03 -2.70
C GLY A 38 20.72 -0.21 -1.65
N MET A 39 20.09 -0.87 -0.67
CA MET A 39 19.21 -0.24 0.31
C MET A 39 19.80 -0.28 1.72
N SER A 40 19.41 0.69 2.56
CA SER A 40 19.61 0.56 4.01
C SER A 40 18.71 -0.54 4.57
N VAL A 41 19.12 -1.18 5.67
CA VAL A 41 18.30 -2.21 6.35
C VAL A 41 16.92 -1.67 6.74
N ASN A 42 16.85 -0.42 7.17
CA ASN A 42 15.58 0.22 7.53
C ASN A 42 14.66 0.39 6.31
N SER A 43 15.21 0.91 5.21
CA SER A 43 14.47 1.06 3.95
C SER A 43 14.01 -0.28 3.41
N TYR A 44 14.84 -1.33 3.53
CA TYR A 44 14.51 -2.68 3.13
C TYR A 44 13.33 -3.25 3.93
N LEU A 45 13.33 -3.10 5.27
CA LEU A 45 12.23 -3.55 6.12
C LEU A 45 10.92 -2.81 5.83
N ILE A 46 10.97 -1.48 5.65
CA ILE A 46 9.79 -0.68 5.31
C ILE A 46 9.20 -1.11 3.96
N ASP A 47 10.07 -1.36 2.97
CA ASP A 47 9.63 -1.82 1.64
C ASP A 47 8.98 -3.21 1.69
N LEU A 48 9.54 -4.14 2.48
CA LEU A 48 8.93 -5.45 2.70
C LEU A 48 7.54 -5.35 3.35
N ILE A 49 7.39 -4.54 4.40
CA ILE A 49 6.11 -4.35 5.09
C ILE A 49 5.06 -3.76 4.13
N ARG A 50 5.46 -2.78 3.31
CA ARG A 50 4.55 -2.20 2.30
C ARG A 50 4.09 -3.23 1.28
N LYS A 51 5.00 -4.06 0.78
CA LYS A 51 4.67 -5.15 -0.16
C LYS A 51 3.75 -6.20 0.46
N ASP A 52 4.00 -6.57 1.71
CA ASP A 52 3.18 -7.51 2.46
C ASP A 52 1.74 -6.96 2.63
N GLN A 53 1.62 -5.69 3.03
CA GLN A 53 0.33 -5.00 3.09
C GLN A 53 -0.36 -4.95 1.72
N GLU A 54 0.35 -4.58 0.66
CA GLU A 54 -0.18 -4.56 -0.72
C GLU A 54 -0.71 -5.94 -1.17
N GLY A 55 -0.06 -7.03 -0.72
CA GLY A 55 -0.48 -8.41 -0.95
C GLY A 55 -1.78 -8.78 -0.21
N ILE A 56 -1.91 -8.38 1.05
CA ILE A 56 -3.14 -8.55 1.85
C ILE A 56 -4.33 -7.82 1.17
N PHE A 57 -4.09 -6.61 0.65
CA PHE A 57 -5.11 -5.85 -0.07
C PHE A 57 -5.36 -6.33 -1.51
N ASN A 58 -4.56 -7.25 -2.05
CA ASN A 58 -4.71 -7.76 -3.42
C ASN A 58 -5.48 -9.09 -3.48
N THR A 59 -5.38 -9.95 -2.48
CA THR A 59 -5.49 -11.38 -2.78
C THR A 59 -6.88 -12.00 -2.59
N MET A 60 -7.71 -11.60 -1.62
CA MET A 60 -8.81 -12.52 -1.23
C MET A 60 -10.26 -12.04 -1.33
N GLN A 61 -10.57 -10.74 -1.25
CA GLN A 61 -11.97 -10.28 -1.40
C GLN A 61 -12.18 -9.29 -2.56
N ILE A 62 -11.13 -8.56 -2.92
CA ILE A 62 -11.17 -7.52 -3.94
C ILE A 62 -11.02 -8.16 -5.34
N ALA A 63 -10.16 -9.16 -5.54
CA ALA A 63 -9.92 -9.74 -6.87
C ALA A 63 -11.12 -10.49 -7.50
N GLU A 64 -11.99 -11.13 -6.72
CA GLU A 64 -13.16 -11.84 -7.28
C GLU A 64 -14.30 -10.87 -7.62
N LYS A 65 -14.76 -10.07 -6.65
CA LYS A 65 -15.85 -9.09 -6.87
C LYS A 65 -15.46 -7.99 -7.88
N ASN A 66 -14.19 -7.60 -7.93
CA ASN A 66 -13.72 -6.62 -8.91
C ASN A 66 -13.72 -7.19 -10.34
N ARG A 67 -13.38 -8.46 -10.54
CA ARG A 67 -13.30 -9.03 -11.90
C ARG A 67 -14.67 -9.13 -12.56
N GLU A 68 -15.71 -9.37 -11.79
CA GLU A 68 -17.09 -9.45 -12.32
C GLU A 68 -17.67 -8.07 -12.67
N LYS A 69 -17.20 -6.99 -12.03
CA LYS A 69 -17.76 -5.64 -12.20
C LYS A 69 -16.85 -4.68 -12.97
N ILE A 70 -15.59 -5.01 -13.20
CA ILE A 70 -14.66 -4.17 -13.97
C ILE A 70 -14.56 -4.70 -15.40
N SER A 71 -14.94 -3.84 -16.35
CA SER A 71 -14.80 -4.07 -17.78
C SER A 71 -13.34 -3.94 -18.23
N GLY A 72 -12.59 -3.01 -17.63
CA GLY A 72 -11.16 -2.88 -17.90
C GLY A 72 -10.50 -1.71 -17.17
N ILE A 73 -9.17 -1.77 -17.07
CA ILE A 73 -8.35 -0.67 -16.59
C ILE A 73 -7.37 -0.31 -17.70
N LYS A 74 -7.38 0.94 -18.15
CA LYS A 74 -6.50 1.45 -19.21
C LYS A 74 -5.61 2.57 -18.64
N GLY A 75 -4.45 2.79 -19.24
CA GLY A 75 -3.58 3.91 -18.87
C GLY A 75 -2.20 3.51 -18.36
N ASN A 76 -1.41 4.51 -17.98
CA ASN A 76 0.00 4.39 -17.65
C ASN A 76 0.37 5.28 -16.45
N MET A 77 1.63 5.21 -16.02
CA MET A 77 2.09 5.93 -14.82
C MET A 77 2.27 7.45 -15.02
N HIS A 78 2.31 7.93 -16.26
CA HIS A 78 2.51 9.33 -16.63
C HIS A 78 1.17 10.08 -16.79
N ASP A 79 0.22 9.43 -17.46
CA ASP A 79 -1.06 10.02 -17.84
C ASP A 79 -2.19 9.62 -16.88
N GLY A 80 -1.98 8.59 -16.05
CA GLY A 80 -2.98 8.05 -15.12
C GLY A 80 -3.69 6.81 -15.66
N TYR A 81 -4.68 6.35 -14.90
CA TYR A 81 -5.42 5.13 -15.12
C TYR A 81 -6.92 5.41 -15.19
N ASP A 82 -7.56 4.94 -16.25
CA ASP A 82 -9.02 4.91 -16.41
C ASP A 82 -9.54 3.54 -16.01
N VAL A 83 -10.42 3.50 -15.02
CA VAL A 83 -11.16 2.30 -14.61
C VAL A 83 -12.54 2.35 -15.25
N ILE A 84 -12.91 1.28 -15.94
CA ILE A 84 -14.20 1.12 -16.62
C ILE A 84 -14.95 -0.01 -15.93
N PHE A 85 -16.14 0.28 -15.40
CA PHE A 85 -17.03 -0.68 -14.78
C PHE A 85 -18.07 -1.19 -15.79
N ASN A 86 -18.64 -2.38 -15.53
CA ASN A 86 -19.56 -3.06 -16.44
C ASN A 86 -20.94 -2.38 -16.54
N ASP A 87 -21.30 -1.55 -15.56
CA ASP A 87 -22.49 -0.71 -15.56
C ASP A 87 -22.33 0.58 -16.41
N GLY A 88 -21.14 0.80 -16.97
CA GLY A 88 -20.81 1.99 -17.75
C GLY A 88 -20.21 3.14 -16.92
N TYR A 89 -20.09 2.99 -15.60
CA TYR A 89 -19.37 3.95 -14.76
C TYR A 89 -17.88 3.95 -15.11
N LYS A 90 -17.26 5.13 -15.10
CA LYS A 90 -15.84 5.30 -15.38
C LYS A 90 -15.22 6.29 -14.42
N CYS A 91 -14.04 5.97 -13.90
CA CYS A 91 -13.27 6.89 -13.08
C CYS A 91 -11.82 6.99 -13.56
N HIS A 92 -11.29 8.21 -13.54
CA HIS A 92 -9.89 8.49 -13.84
C HIS A 92 -9.12 8.66 -12.53
N CYS A 93 -7.99 7.98 -12.40
CA CYS A 93 -7.17 7.94 -11.20
C CYS A 93 -5.70 8.18 -11.57
N ARG A 94 -5.02 9.09 -10.85
CA ARG A 94 -3.62 9.42 -11.15
C ARG A 94 -2.65 8.33 -10.69
N THR A 95 -2.94 7.65 -9.59
CA THR A 95 -2.06 6.60 -9.05
C THR A 95 -2.76 5.26 -8.93
N LYS A 96 -1.98 4.18 -8.91
CA LYS A 96 -2.49 2.82 -8.64
C LYS A 96 -3.16 2.71 -7.27
N LYS A 97 -2.79 3.55 -6.31
CA LYS A 97 -3.42 3.62 -4.99
C LYS A 97 -4.84 4.20 -5.12
N ASP A 98 -4.99 5.28 -5.88
CA ASP A 98 -6.28 5.93 -6.10
C ASP A 98 -7.24 5.02 -6.86
N VAL A 99 -6.74 4.28 -7.86
CA VAL A 99 -7.50 3.23 -8.57
C VAL A 99 -8.12 2.25 -7.58
N ARG A 100 -7.33 1.78 -6.61
CA ARG A 100 -7.80 0.83 -5.60
C ARG A 100 -8.84 1.46 -4.69
N SER A 101 -8.60 2.67 -4.20
CA SER A 101 -9.57 3.41 -3.37
C SER A 101 -10.89 3.65 -4.11
N ALA A 102 -10.84 4.02 -5.39
CA ALA A 102 -12.03 4.28 -6.20
C ALA A 102 -12.87 3.02 -6.41
N ILE A 103 -12.22 1.88 -6.71
CA ILE A 103 -12.91 0.60 -6.84
C ILE A 103 -13.55 0.18 -5.51
N ILE A 104 -12.83 0.35 -4.39
CA ILE A 104 -13.37 0.01 -3.06
C ILE A 104 -14.58 0.88 -2.71
N SER A 105 -14.52 2.20 -2.95
CA SER A 105 -15.65 3.10 -2.69
C SER A 105 -16.88 2.68 -3.49
N TYR A 106 -16.71 2.48 -4.79
CA TYR A 106 -17.77 2.09 -5.70
C TYR A 106 -18.45 0.78 -5.29
N LEU A 107 -17.66 -0.25 -4.92
CA LEU A 107 -18.23 -1.52 -4.46
C LEU A 107 -18.89 -1.42 -3.08
N THR A 108 -18.41 -0.54 -2.21
CA THR A 108 -18.99 -0.35 -0.87
C THR A 108 -20.31 0.40 -0.92
N GLU A 109 -20.43 1.38 -1.84
CA GLU A 109 -21.67 2.12 -2.10
C GLU A 109 -22.76 1.21 -2.69
N ASP A 110 -22.39 0.36 -3.65
CA ASP A 110 -23.32 -0.62 -4.25
C ASP A 110 -23.84 -1.62 -3.20
N CYS A 111 -22.98 -2.10 -2.30
CA CYS A 111 -23.39 -2.97 -1.18
C CYS A 111 -24.36 -2.31 -0.18
N LYS A 112 -24.35 -0.97 -0.04
CA LYS A 112 -25.32 -0.26 0.81
C LYS A 112 -26.69 -0.14 0.15
N SER A 113 -26.72 0.14 -1.16
CA SER A 113 -27.98 0.27 -1.91
C SER A 113 -28.80 -1.03 -1.91
N LEU A 114 -28.14 -2.19 -1.88
CA LEU A 114 -28.80 -3.51 -1.79
C LEU A 114 -29.41 -3.83 -0.42
N THR A 115 -29.10 -3.06 0.63
CA THR A 115 -29.58 -3.30 2.01
C THR A 115 -30.72 -2.37 2.44
N GLU A 116 -31.05 -1.38 1.63
CA GLU A 116 -32.13 -0.40 1.94
C GLU A 116 -33.47 -0.76 1.27
N ASP A 117 -33.49 -1.78 0.40
CA ASP A 117 -34.70 -2.31 -0.26
C ASP A 117 -35.15 -3.68 0.31
N THR A 118 -35.12 -3.87 1.64
CA THR A 118 -35.73 -5.04 2.32
C THR A 118 -36.42 -4.61 3.61
#